data_AF-A0A9Q0E942-F1
#
_entry.id   AF-A0A9Q0E942-F1
#
_cell.length_a   1.000
_cell.length_b   1.000
_cell.length_c   1.000
_cell.angle_alpha   90.00
_cell.angle_beta   90.00
_cell.angle_gamma   90.00
#
_symmetry.space_group_name_H-M   'P 1'
#
loop_
_entity.id
_entity.type
_entity.pdbx_description
1 polymer ?
#
loop_
_entity_poly.entity_id
_entity_poly.type
_entity_poly.pdbx_seq_one_letter_code
_entity_poly.pdbx_strand_id
1 'polypeptide(L)'
;MDPHTDPSASPGILQLARKSSITFQDRRDSLPRSNSGEQVMERHLDLDLTYITERIISVFFLPELEEQRYRGNLQEVAAMLKSKHQDKFLLLNLSEKRHDITRLNPKVQDYGWPDDHAPPLDRICAVCKAMDTWLTSDPHHVVVLHCKGNKGKTGVLVAAYMHYSKISAGADQALTTLAMRKFCEDKVSSALQPSQNRYIYYFGGLLSGSIKMNSSPLSLQQVLIPSLPNFQAEGGYYPFLKIYQSLQLVYTSGVYDPQNSRARTLCVTMNPALPLKGDIM
;
A
#
# COMPACT_ATOMS: atom_id res chain seq x y z
N MET A 1 46.21 -39.98 24.18
CA MET A 1 45.04 -40.74 24.64
C MET A 1 43.83 -39.97 24.14
N ASP A 2 43.15 -40.49 23.12
CA ASP A 2 41.83 -40.01 22.68
C ASP A 2 40.82 -40.10 23.86
N PRO A 3 39.73 -39.31 23.83
CA PRO A 3 38.55 -39.78 23.07
C PRO A 3 37.82 -38.71 22.22
N HIS A 4 37.35 -39.18 21.06
CA HIS A 4 36.06 -38.91 20.41
C HIS A 4 35.76 -37.55 19.73
N THR A 5 36.13 -37.53 18.45
CA THR A 5 35.34 -37.19 17.24
C THR A 5 33.85 -36.81 17.41
N ASP A 6 33.47 -35.62 16.90
CA ASP A 6 32.34 -35.50 15.96
C ASP A 6 32.50 -34.25 15.05
N PRO A 7 32.43 -34.36 13.71
CA PRO A 7 32.59 -33.26 12.76
C PRO A 7 31.28 -32.96 12.02
N SER A 8 30.73 -31.75 12.15
CA SER A 8 29.88 -31.15 11.10
C SER A 8 29.44 -29.73 11.47
N ALA A 9 30.30 -28.76 11.16
CA ALA A 9 29.83 -27.41 10.89
C ALA A 9 29.15 -27.41 9.52
N SER A 10 27.82 -27.45 9.49
CA SER A 10 27.05 -27.25 8.25
C SER A 10 26.81 -25.76 8.02
N PRO A 11 27.31 -25.17 6.92
CA PRO A 11 26.96 -23.81 6.51
C PRO A 11 25.61 -23.87 5.79
N GLY A 12 24.56 -23.31 6.39
CA GLY A 12 23.20 -23.47 5.85
C GLY A 12 22.19 -22.45 6.33
N ILE A 13 22.61 -21.19 6.52
CA ILE A 13 21.68 -20.07 6.80
C ILE A 13 22.06 -18.93 5.86
N LEU A 14 21.58 -19.01 4.61
CA LEU A 14 21.42 -17.89 3.66
C LEU A 14 21.04 -18.45 2.28
N GLN A 15 19.81 -18.93 2.12
CA GLN A 15 19.17 -18.97 0.80
C GLN A 15 17.70 -19.35 0.95
N LEU A 16 16.80 -18.43 0.61
CA LEU A 16 15.50 -18.68 -0.05
C LEU A 16 14.63 -17.41 0.04
N ALA A 17 15.13 -16.29 -0.50
CA ALA A 17 14.25 -15.34 -1.17
C ALA A 17 14.03 -15.86 -2.60
N ARG A 18 13.24 -16.93 -2.74
CA ARG A 18 12.75 -17.34 -4.06
C ARG A 18 11.74 -16.29 -4.51
N LYS A 19 12.07 -15.58 -5.59
CA LYS A 19 11.05 -14.94 -6.45
C LYS A 19 9.99 -15.99 -6.75
N SER A 20 8.80 -15.84 -6.18
CA SER A 20 7.62 -16.53 -6.63
C SER A 20 6.75 -15.51 -7.33
N SER A 21 7.09 -15.22 -8.60
CA SER A 21 6.03 -15.00 -9.57
C SER A 21 5.33 -16.35 -9.69
N ILE A 22 4.04 -16.42 -9.39
CA ILE A 22 3.30 -17.67 -9.52
C ILE A 22 3.18 -17.96 -11.02
N THR A 23 4.09 -18.77 -11.55
CA THR A 23 3.85 -19.55 -12.75
C THR A 23 3.03 -20.76 -12.30
N PHE A 24 1.82 -20.92 -12.86
CA PHE A 24 0.99 -22.10 -12.58
C PHE A 24 1.69 -23.34 -13.14
N GLN A 25 2.15 -24.23 -12.26
CA GLN A 25 2.63 -25.55 -12.64
C GLN A 25 1.92 -26.59 -11.77
N ASP A 26 0.93 -27.28 -12.34
CA ASP A 26 0.29 -28.44 -11.72
C ASP A 26 1.26 -29.64 -11.84
N ARG A 27 1.66 -30.22 -10.70
CA ARG A 27 2.56 -31.38 -10.64
C ARG A 27 1.73 -32.66 -10.64
N ARG A 28 1.90 -33.51 -11.66
CA ARG A 28 1.60 -34.95 -11.56
C ARG A 28 2.77 -35.79 -12.07
N ASP A 29 3.14 -36.78 -11.26
CA ASP A 29 4.19 -37.75 -11.52
C ASP A 29 3.76 -38.84 -12.52
N SER A 30 4.77 -39.39 -13.22
CA SER A 30 4.86 -40.71 -13.92
C SER A 30 4.22 -40.96 -15.32
N LEU A 31 5.07 -40.89 -16.38
CA LEU A 31 5.34 -41.86 -17.50
C LEU A 31 4.20 -42.33 -18.49
N PRO A 32 4.50 -42.77 -19.75
CA PRO A 32 4.68 -41.88 -20.90
C PRO A 32 3.75 -42.16 -22.13
N ARG A 33 3.63 -41.12 -22.97
CA ARG A 33 3.30 -41.10 -24.42
C ARG A 33 1.91 -41.62 -24.88
N SER A 34 1.07 -40.69 -25.32
CA SER A 34 0.51 -40.70 -26.68
C SER A 34 0.10 -39.28 -27.13
N ASN A 35 0.35 -38.97 -28.40
CA ASN A 35 0.19 -37.67 -29.02
C ASN A 35 -1.26 -37.17 -29.01
N SER A 36 -1.52 -36.05 -28.35
CA SER A 36 -2.45 -35.02 -28.83
C SER A 36 -1.99 -33.69 -28.26
N GLY A 37 -1.79 -32.70 -29.13
CA GLY A 37 -1.17 -31.43 -28.77
C GLY A 37 -2.09 -30.58 -27.88
N GLU A 38 -1.92 -30.67 -26.58
CA GLU A 38 -2.34 -29.61 -25.67
C GLU A 38 -1.19 -28.61 -25.55
N GLN A 39 -1.24 -27.56 -26.37
CA GLN A 39 -0.50 -26.34 -26.09
C GLN A 39 -1.09 -25.74 -24.81
N VAL A 40 -0.48 -26.06 -23.66
CA VAL A 40 -0.72 -25.34 -22.41
C VAL A 40 -0.23 -23.91 -22.64
N MET A 41 -1.15 -23.02 -23.01
CA MET A 41 -0.87 -21.62 -23.24
C MET A 41 -0.48 -21.00 -21.89
N GLU A 42 0.81 -20.74 -21.71
CA GLU A 42 1.36 -20.03 -20.57
C GLU A 42 0.82 -18.59 -20.61
N ARG A 43 -0.33 -18.36 -19.97
CA ARG A 43 -0.98 -17.05 -19.96
C ARG A 43 -0.18 -16.11 -19.06
N HIS A 44 0.63 -15.25 -19.67
CA HIS A 44 1.33 -14.19 -18.96
C HIS A 44 0.34 -13.12 -18.50
N LEU A 45 -0.15 -13.28 -17.26
CA LEU A 45 -0.96 -12.28 -16.58
C LEU A 45 -0.07 -11.07 -16.25
N ASP A 46 -0.39 -9.91 -16.81
CA ASP A 46 0.28 -8.65 -16.48
C ASP A 46 -0.29 -8.07 -15.18
N LEU A 47 -0.05 -8.78 -14.07
CA LEU A 47 -0.38 -8.37 -12.70
C LEU A 47 0.59 -9.00 -11.71
N ASP A 48 0.70 -8.40 -10.52
CA ASP A 48 1.47 -8.94 -9.39
C ASP A 48 0.51 -9.44 -8.32
N LEU A 49 0.40 -10.77 -8.20
CA LEU A 49 -0.37 -11.45 -7.16
C LEU A 49 0.58 -12.07 -6.15
N THR A 50 0.51 -11.60 -4.90
CA THR A 50 1.40 -12.03 -3.82
C THR A 50 0.57 -12.41 -2.60
N TYR A 51 0.79 -13.62 -2.08
CA TYR A 51 0.36 -13.98 -0.73
C TYR A 51 1.33 -13.33 0.25
N ILE A 52 0.92 -12.24 0.89
CA ILE A 52 1.71 -11.56 1.93
C ILE A 52 1.82 -12.48 3.14
N THR A 53 0.69 -13.10 3.47
CA THR A 53 0.57 -14.20 4.44
C THR A 53 -0.34 -15.26 3.83
N GLU A 54 -0.60 -16.35 4.55
CA GLU A 54 -1.58 -17.35 4.09
C GLU A 54 -2.99 -16.78 3.89
N ARG A 55 -3.32 -15.70 4.61
CA ARG A 55 -4.66 -15.13 4.68
C ARG A 55 -4.78 -13.69 4.16
N ILE A 56 -3.67 -13.06 3.78
CA ILE A 56 -3.64 -11.71 3.21
C ILE A 56 -2.98 -11.77 1.83
N ILE A 57 -3.74 -11.42 0.80
CA ILE A 57 -3.35 -11.47 -0.60
C ILE A 57 -3.31 -10.05 -1.16
N SER A 58 -2.23 -9.67 -1.82
CA SER A 58 -2.16 -8.46 -2.63
C SER A 58 -2.35 -8.81 -4.10
N VAL A 59 -3.24 -8.08 -4.78
CA VAL A 59 -3.40 -8.12 -6.24
C VAL A 59 -3.16 -6.72 -6.78
N PHE A 60 -2.06 -6.57 -7.51
CA PHE A 60 -1.62 -5.29 -8.03
C PHE A 60 -1.64 -5.25 -9.57
N PHE A 61 -2.19 -4.18 -10.12
CA PHE A 61 -2.23 -3.87 -11.54
C PHE A 61 -1.45 -2.58 -11.82
N LEU A 62 -0.68 -2.58 -12.91
CA LEU A 62 0.05 -1.39 -13.33
C LEU A 62 -0.92 -0.23 -13.68
N PRO A 63 -0.54 1.03 -13.41
CA PRO A 63 -1.36 2.19 -13.74
C PRO A 63 -1.69 2.25 -15.24
N GLU A 64 -0.70 1.98 -16.09
CA GLU A 64 -0.77 2.09 -17.55
C GLU A 64 -1.38 0.85 -18.22
N LEU A 65 -1.85 -0.13 -17.45
CA LEU A 65 -2.43 -1.35 -18.01
C LEU A 65 -3.72 -1.03 -18.78
N GLU A 66 -3.74 -1.41 -20.06
CA GLU A 66 -4.87 -1.23 -20.96
C GLU A 66 -6.17 -1.80 -20.35
N GLU A 67 -7.27 -1.07 -20.50
CA GLU A 67 -8.55 -1.40 -19.88
C GLU A 67 -9.11 -2.77 -20.28
N GLN A 68 -8.93 -3.20 -21.54
CA GLN A 68 -9.37 -4.53 -21.98
C GLN A 68 -8.56 -5.64 -21.28
N ARG A 69 -7.24 -5.47 -21.23
CA ARG A 69 -6.34 -6.41 -20.56
C ARG A 69 -6.56 -6.43 -19.06
N TYR A 70 -6.77 -5.26 -18.44
CA TYR A 70 -7.16 -5.15 -17.03
C TYR A 70 -8.43 -5.95 -16.74
N ARG A 71 -9.48 -5.81 -17.55
CA ARG A 71 -10.74 -6.56 -17.36
C ARG A 71 -10.55 -8.06 -17.53
N GLY A 72 -9.80 -8.50 -18.54
CA GLY A 72 -9.46 -9.91 -18.74
C GLY A 72 -8.71 -10.49 -17.53
N ASN A 73 -7.66 -9.81 -17.10
CA ASN A 73 -6.87 -10.21 -15.93
C ASN A 73 -7.73 -10.21 -14.64
N LEU A 74 -8.62 -9.23 -14.45
CA LEU A 74 -9.52 -9.15 -13.31
C LEU A 74 -10.51 -10.34 -13.28
N GLN A 75 -11.03 -10.75 -14.45
CA GLN A 75 -11.87 -11.94 -14.58
C GLN A 75 -11.12 -13.22 -14.20
N GLU A 76 -9.87 -13.37 -14.65
CA GLU A 76 -9.03 -14.52 -14.31
C GLU A 76 -8.72 -14.57 -12.81
N VAL A 77 -8.37 -13.43 -12.20
CA VAL A 77 -8.18 -13.32 -10.75
C VAL A 77 -9.46 -13.67 -10.00
N ALA A 78 -10.62 -13.15 -10.42
CA ALA A 78 -11.89 -13.45 -9.79
C ALA A 78 -12.25 -14.94 -9.88
N ALA A 79 -12.00 -15.58 -11.01
CA ALA A 79 -12.21 -17.02 -11.20
C ALA A 79 -11.28 -17.85 -10.30
N MET A 80 -10.00 -17.47 -10.21
CA MET A 80 -9.02 -18.12 -9.33
C MET A 80 -9.42 -17.98 -7.85
N LEU A 81 -9.79 -16.78 -7.40
CA LEU A 81 -10.23 -16.55 -6.02
C LEU A 81 -11.47 -17.38 -5.68
N LYS A 82 -12.46 -17.43 -6.57
CA LYS A 82 -13.66 -18.27 -6.39
C LYS A 82 -13.33 -19.76 -6.36
N SER A 83 -12.43 -20.22 -7.22
CA SER A 83 -12.01 -21.63 -7.24
C SER A 83 -11.29 -22.03 -5.95
N LYS A 84 -10.35 -21.20 -5.49
CA LYS A 84 -9.48 -21.52 -4.34
C LYS A 84 -10.12 -21.23 -2.98
N HIS A 85 -10.87 -20.13 -2.88
CA HIS A 85 -11.39 -19.60 -1.61
C HIS A 85 -12.92 -19.57 -1.56
N GLN A 86 -13.62 -19.96 -2.62
CA GLN A 86 -15.10 -19.98 -2.69
C GLN A 86 -15.69 -18.62 -2.31
N ASP A 87 -16.54 -18.56 -1.29
CA ASP A 87 -17.15 -17.34 -0.75
C ASP A 87 -16.43 -16.79 0.48
N LYS A 88 -15.28 -17.38 0.84
CA LYS A 88 -14.44 -17.08 2.02
C LYS A 88 -13.40 -15.99 1.79
N PHE A 89 -13.53 -15.19 0.73
CA PHE A 89 -12.65 -14.05 0.50
C PHE A 89 -13.40 -12.72 0.57
N LEU A 90 -12.77 -11.71 1.17
CA LEU A 90 -13.22 -10.32 1.16
C LEU A 90 -12.27 -9.50 0.29
N LEU A 91 -12.80 -8.83 -0.73
CA LEU A 91 -12.00 -7.97 -1.61
C LEU A 91 -12.13 -6.51 -1.17
N LEU A 92 -10.99 -5.91 -0.83
CA LEU A 92 -10.86 -4.51 -0.45
C LEU A 92 -10.21 -3.76 -1.61
N ASN A 93 -10.97 -2.89 -2.26
CA ASN A 93 -10.49 -2.09 -3.39
C ASN A 93 -9.84 -0.80 -2.90
N LEU A 94 -8.53 -0.65 -3.16
CA LEU A 94 -7.72 0.51 -2.77
C LEU A 94 -7.59 1.54 -3.91
N SER A 95 -8.12 1.22 -5.09
CA SER A 95 -8.22 2.12 -6.23
C SER A 95 -9.56 2.84 -6.23
N GLU A 96 -9.74 3.73 -7.21
CA GLU A 96 -11.05 4.31 -7.48
C GLU A 96 -12.13 3.24 -7.59
N LYS A 97 -13.34 3.60 -7.20
CA LYS A 97 -14.50 2.71 -7.26
C LYS A 97 -14.82 2.37 -8.71
N ARG A 98 -15.00 1.09 -9.01
CA ARG A 98 -15.28 0.62 -10.38
C ARG A 98 -16.40 -0.41 -10.43
N HIS A 99 -17.28 -0.27 -11.42
CA HIS A 99 -18.44 -1.14 -11.59
C HIS A 99 -18.08 -2.56 -12.03
N ASP A 100 -16.99 -2.75 -12.78
CA ASP A 100 -16.54 -4.06 -13.23
C ASP A 100 -16.08 -4.94 -12.06
N ILE A 101 -15.39 -4.37 -11.06
CA ILE A 101 -15.04 -5.07 -9.82
C ILE A 101 -16.31 -5.50 -9.07
N THR A 102 -17.27 -4.57 -8.87
CA THR A 102 -18.53 -4.86 -8.16
C THR A 102 -19.37 -5.94 -8.85
N ARG A 103 -19.38 -5.97 -10.20
CA ARG A 103 -20.09 -7.01 -10.98
C ARG A 103 -19.50 -8.40 -10.76
N LEU A 104 -18.17 -8.51 -10.66
CA LEU A 104 -17.49 -9.80 -10.46
C LEU A 104 -17.58 -10.30 -9.01
N ASN A 105 -17.54 -9.36 -8.07
CA ASN A 105 -17.68 -9.62 -6.64
C ASN A 105 -18.56 -8.56 -5.95
N PRO A 106 -19.86 -8.86 -5.75
CA PRO A 106 -20.78 -7.95 -5.06
C PRO A 106 -20.40 -7.62 -3.61
N LYS A 107 -19.56 -8.44 -2.96
CA LYS A 107 -19.08 -8.21 -1.58
C LYS A 107 -17.88 -7.26 -1.49
N VAL A 108 -17.44 -6.65 -2.61
CA VAL A 108 -16.31 -5.70 -2.61
C VAL A 108 -16.59 -4.51 -1.70
N GLN A 109 -15.56 -4.07 -0.96
CA GLN A 109 -15.58 -2.82 -0.21
C GLN A 109 -14.58 -1.84 -0.81
N ASP A 110 -15.04 -0.65 -1.17
CA ASP A 110 -14.21 0.40 -1.76
C ASP A 110 -13.63 1.32 -0.68
N TYR A 111 -12.31 1.43 -0.65
CA TYR A 111 -11.57 2.28 0.28
C TYR A 111 -10.55 3.19 -0.44
N GLY A 112 -10.63 3.34 -1.77
CA GLY A 112 -9.58 4.00 -2.55
C GLY A 112 -9.43 5.51 -2.36
N TRP A 113 -8.18 5.98 -2.35
CA TRP A 113 -7.76 7.38 -2.28
C TRP A 113 -6.86 7.74 -3.48
N PRO A 114 -6.51 9.03 -3.72
CA PRO A 114 -5.62 9.39 -4.83
C PRO A 114 -4.24 8.72 -4.74
N ASP A 115 -3.63 8.42 -5.88
CA ASP A 115 -2.25 7.94 -5.95
C ASP A 115 -1.27 8.99 -5.40
N ASP A 116 -0.14 8.55 -4.86
CA ASP A 116 0.90 9.40 -4.23
C ASP A 116 0.48 10.19 -2.98
N HIS A 117 -0.78 10.07 -2.56
CA HIS A 117 -1.29 10.68 -1.35
C HIS A 117 -1.24 9.70 -0.16
N ALA A 118 -1.19 10.25 1.04
CA ALA A 118 -1.45 9.49 2.26
C ALA A 118 -2.97 9.34 2.45
N PRO A 119 -3.47 8.16 2.84
CA PRO A 119 -4.87 8.00 3.19
C PRO A 119 -5.17 8.69 4.53
N PRO A 120 -6.36 9.30 4.69
CA PRO A 120 -6.85 9.73 5.99
C PRO A 120 -6.78 8.64 7.06
N LEU A 121 -6.53 9.01 8.33
CA LEU A 121 -6.35 8.04 9.43
C LEU A 121 -7.60 7.20 9.71
N ASP A 122 -8.79 7.78 9.56
CA ASP A 122 -10.08 7.09 9.70
C ASP A 122 -10.23 5.99 8.65
N ARG A 123 -9.73 6.22 7.44
CA ARG A 123 -9.72 5.23 6.35
C ARG A 123 -8.77 4.07 6.62
N ILE A 124 -7.56 4.36 7.12
CA ILE A 124 -6.62 3.32 7.57
C ILE A 124 -7.30 2.45 8.65
N CYS A 125 -7.92 3.09 9.64
CA CYS A 125 -8.62 2.41 10.73
C CYS A 125 -9.78 1.54 10.21
N ALA A 126 -10.60 2.07 9.31
CA ALA A 126 -11.74 1.36 8.73
C ALA A 126 -11.30 0.09 7.99
N VAL A 127 -10.23 0.19 7.18
CA VAL A 127 -9.66 -0.98 6.49
C VAL A 127 -9.10 -1.99 7.48
N CYS A 128 -8.29 -1.56 8.46
CA CYS A 128 -7.73 -2.46 9.46
C CYS A 128 -8.84 -3.21 10.23
N LYS A 129 -9.90 -2.50 10.63
CA LYS A 129 -11.06 -3.09 11.30
C LYS A 129 -11.80 -4.08 10.41
N ALA A 130 -12.01 -3.75 9.13
CA ALA A 130 -12.65 -4.65 8.17
C ALA A 130 -11.84 -5.94 7.97
N MET A 131 -10.50 -5.81 7.84
CA MET A 131 -9.59 -6.95 7.76
C MET A 131 -9.67 -7.84 9.00
N ASP A 132 -9.50 -7.24 10.19
CA ASP A 132 -9.48 -7.95 11.47
C ASP A 132 -10.82 -8.66 11.76
N THR A 133 -11.94 -7.96 11.51
CA THR A 133 -13.29 -8.53 11.69
C THR A 133 -13.50 -9.73 10.77
N TRP A 134 -13.12 -9.61 9.49
CA TRP A 134 -13.28 -10.68 8.52
C TRP A 134 -12.40 -11.88 8.86
N LEU A 135 -11.12 -11.65 9.15
CA LEU A 135 -10.14 -12.69 9.44
C LEU A 135 -10.42 -13.42 10.76
N THR A 136 -10.98 -12.74 11.75
CA THR A 136 -11.32 -13.37 13.05
C THR A 136 -12.60 -14.21 12.97
N SER A 137 -13.49 -13.94 12.00
CA SER A 137 -14.79 -14.62 11.91
C SER A 137 -14.75 -16.08 11.42
N ASP A 138 -13.74 -16.49 10.64
CA ASP A 138 -13.49 -17.89 10.24
C ASP A 138 -11.99 -18.04 9.95
N PRO A 139 -11.29 -19.07 10.47
CA PRO A 139 -9.87 -19.32 10.18
C PRO A 139 -9.55 -19.52 8.69
N HIS A 140 -10.53 -19.91 7.85
CA HIS A 140 -10.37 -20.07 6.40
C HIS A 140 -10.62 -18.79 5.62
N HIS A 141 -11.06 -17.71 6.27
CA HIS A 141 -11.27 -16.44 5.58
C HIS A 141 -9.95 -15.84 5.11
N VAL A 142 -9.96 -15.26 3.92
CA VAL A 142 -8.82 -14.50 3.37
C VAL A 142 -9.25 -13.09 2.98
N VAL A 143 -8.32 -12.14 3.08
CA VAL A 143 -8.49 -10.76 2.58
C VAL A 143 -7.69 -10.60 1.30
N VAL A 144 -8.30 -9.94 0.31
CA VAL A 144 -7.66 -9.56 -0.95
C VAL A 144 -7.58 -8.04 -1.05
N LEU A 145 -6.36 -7.50 -1.00
CA LEU A 145 -6.06 -6.09 -1.24
C LEU A 145 -5.86 -5.86 -2.74
N HIS A 146 -6.87 -5.27 -3.39
CA HIS A 146 -6.81 -4.92 -4.81
C HIS A 146 -6.29 -3.49 -4.99
N CYS A 147 -5.30 -3.30 -5.86
CA CYS A 147 -4.82 -1.97 -6.24
C CYS A 147 -4.39 -1.93 -7.72
N LYS A 148 -5.05 -1.11 -8.52
CA LYS A 148 -4.54 -0.53 -9.77
C LYS A 148 -3.97 0.87 -9.49
N GLY A 149 -2.72 1.13 -9.88
CA GLY A 149 -2.07 2.44 -9.66
C GLY A 149 -0.76 2.32 -8.89
N ASN A 150 -0.61 3.03 -7.76
CA ASN A 150 0.63 3.00 -6.98
C ASN A 150 0.63 1.91 -5.88
N LYS A 151 1.66 1.05 -5.87
CA LYS A 151 1.89 -0.01 -4.86
C LYS A 151 1.99 0.50 -3.42
N GLY A 152 2.39 1.76 -3.23
CA GLY A 152 2.48 2.43 -1.93
C GLY A 152 1.17 2.38 -1.15
N LYS A 153 0.01 2.35 -1.83
CA LYS A 153 -1.29 2.21 -1.15
C LYS A 153 -1.43 0.91 -0.38
N THR A 154 -1.10 -0.22 -1.02
CA THR A 154 -1.04 -1.53 -0.36
C THR A 154 0.01 -1.52 0.75
N GLY A 155 1.16 -0.90 0.51
CA GLY A 155 2.23 -0.78 1.52
C GLY A 155 1.78 -0.07 2.79
N VAL A 156 1.06 1.06 2.67
CA VAL A 156 0.50 1.80 3.81
C VAL A 156 -0.41 0.90 4.64
N LEU A 157 -1.33 0.18 3.99
CA LEU A 157 -2.30 -0.64 4.71
C LEU A 157 -1.68 -1.88 5.35
N VAL A 158 -0.73 -2.54 4.68
CA VAL A 158 -0.04 -3.69 5.25
C VAL A 158 0.81 -3.27 6.46
N ALA A 159 1.54 -2.15 6.35
CA ALA A 159 2.32 -1.62 7.47
C ALA A 159 1.42 -1.18 8.64
N ALA A 160 0.33 -0.47 8.35
CA ALA A 160 -0.65 -0.07 9.35
C ALA A 160 -1.32 -1.27 10.03
N TYR A 161 -1.71 -2.29 9.25
CA TYR A 161 -2.31 -3.51 9.78
C TYR A 161 -1.33 -4.30 10.65
N MET A 162 -0.04 -4.32 10.32
CA MET A 162 0.99 -4.90 11.19
C MET A 162 1.09 -4.19 12.55
N HIS A 163 0.82 -2.87 12.63
CA HIS A 163 0.71 -2.17 13.90
C HIS A 163 -0.62 -2.49 14.61
N TYR A 164 -1.72 -2.50 13.87
CA TYR A 164 -3.05 -2.79 14.38
C TYR A 164 -3.16 -4.20 14.99
N SER A 165 -2.68 -5.20 14.25
CA SER A 165 -2.78 -6.60 14.65
C SER A 165 -2.07 -6.86 15.97
N LYS A 166 -0.95 -6.18 16.26
CA LYS A 166 -0.24 -6.34 17.55
C LYS A 166 -1.08 -5.94 18.76
N ILE A 167 -2.06 -5.08 18.55
CA ILE A 167 -2.96 -4.59 19.60
C ILE A 167 -4.26 -5.39 19.60
N SER A 168 -4.76 -5.84 18.44
CA SER A 168 -5.91 -6.77 18.37
C SER A 168 -5.45 -8.17 18.77
N ALA A 169 -6.03 -8.76 19.82
CA ALA A 169 -5.52 -9.96 20.51
C ALA A 169 -5.60 -11.29 19.73
N GLY A 170 -5.18 -11.34 18.46
CA GLY A 170 -5.14 -12.54 17.63
C GLY A 170 -3.93 -13.44 17.95
N ALA A 171 -4.15 -14.76 18.03
CA ALA A 171 -3.10 -15.76 18.12
C ALA A 171 -2.33 -15.88 16.77
N ASP A 172 -1.05 -16.23 16.82
CA ASP A 172 -0.09 -16.35 15.70
C ASP A 172 0.33 -15.06 14.98
N GLN A 173 0.80 -14.09 15.76
CA GLN A 173 1.26 -12.80 15.25
C GLN A 173 2.69 -12.77 14.73
N ALA A 174 3.60 -13.63 15.21
CA ALA A 174 5.03 -13.46 14.95
C ALA A 174 5.39 -13.72 13.48
N LEU A 175 4.97 -14.87 12.93
CA LEU A 175 5.20 -15.22 11.53
C LEU A 175 4.46 -14.28 10.58
N THR A 176 3.21 -13.94 10.91
CA THR A 176 2.39 -12.96 10.18
C THR A 176 3.07 -11.59 10.15
N THR A 177 3.58 -11.10 11.28
CA THR A 177 4.31 -9.82 11.39
C THR A 177 5.60 -9.84 10.56
N LEU A 178 6.36 -10.93 10.61
CA LEU A 178 7.60 -11.05 9.84
C LEU A 178 7.31 -11.04 8.33
N ALA A 179 6.29 -11.78 7.89
CA ALA A 179 5.91 -11.86 6.49
C ALA A 179 5.39 -10.51 5.96
N MET A 180 4.56 -9.80 6.75
CA MET A 180 4.12 -8.43 6.42
C MET A 180 5.29 -7.45 6.36
N ARG A 181 6.22 -7.50 7.32
CA ARG A 181 7.44 -6.66 7.31
C ARG A 181 8.28 -6.91 6.06
N LYS A 182 8.54 -8.18 5.75
CA LYS A 182 9.33 -8.56 4.57
C LYS A 182 8.67 -8.11 3.28
N PHE A 183 7.35 -8.25 3.16
CA PHE A 183 6.61 -7.68 2.03
C PHE A 183 6.78 -6.15 1.96
N CYS A 184 6.69 -5.45 3.09
CA CYS A 184 6.92 -4.01 3.15
C CYS A 184 8.31 -3.64 2.63
N GLU A 185 9.35 -4.33 3.09
CA GLU A 185 10.75 -4.10 2.73
C GLU A 185 11.04 -4.46 1.26
N ASP A 186 10.59 -5.62 0.78
CA ASP A 186 10.95 -6.17 -0.53
C ASP A 186 10.12 -5.60 -1.69
N LYS A 187 8.84 -5.26 -1.46
CA LYS A 187 7.87 -5.03 -2.55
C LYS A 187 7.34 -3.60 -2.65
N VAL A 188 7.36 -2.83 -1.56
CA VAL A 188 6.68 -1.52 -1.49
C VAL A 188 7.51 -0.40 -0.91
N SER A 189 8.64 -0.69 -0.25
CA SER A 189 9.51 0.31 0.41
C SER A 189 9.94 1.43 -0.53
N SER A 190 10.29 1.11 -1.77
CA SER A 190 10.69 2.08 -2.81
C SER A 190 9.53 2.88 -3.40
N ALA A 191 8.28 2.47 -3.17
CA ALA A 191 7.08 3.12 -3.70
C ALA A 191 6.38 4.03 -2.67
N LEU A 192 6.78 3.99 -1.40
CA LEU A 192 6.15 4.79 -0.34
C LEU A 192 6.60 6.24 -0.37
N GLN A 193 5.63 7.16 -0.43
CA GLN A 193 5.87 8.59 -0.32
C GLN A 193 6.21 9.00 1.13
N PRO A 194 6.97 10.09 1.36
CA PRO A 194 7.24 10.59 2.71
C PRO A 194 5.96 10.88 3.52
N SER A 195 4.91 11.39 2.86
CA SER A 195 3.59 11.60 3.47
C SER A 195 2.94 10.29 3.90
N GLN A 196 3.04 9.23 3.09
CA GLN A 196 2.53 7.90 3.42
C GLN A 196 3.25 7.29 4.63
N ASN A 197 4.59 7.38 4.68
CA ASN A 197 5.38 6.97 5.85
C ASN A 197 4.98 7.71 7.12
N ARG A 198 4.71 9.01 7.02
CA ARG A 198 4.22 9.82 8.14
C ARG A 198 2.89 9.30 8.68
N TYR A 199 1.96 8.90 7.82
CA TYR A 199 0.65 8.38 8.26
C TYR A 199 0.75 6.97 8.86
N ILE A 200 1.66 6.12 8.37
CA ILE A 200 1.98 4.84 9.02
C ILE A 200 2.49 5.09 10.45
N TYR A 201 3.43 6.03 10.60
CA TYR A 201 3.95 6.43 11.91
C TYR A 201 2.86 7.02 12.82
N TYR A 202 2.02 7.93 12.31
CA TYR A 202 0.90 8.49 13.05
C TYR A 202 -0.06 7.41 13.55
N PHE A 203 -0.44 6.49 12.67
CA PHE A 203 -1.36 5.42 13.03
C PHE A 203 -0.77 4.48 14.10
N GLY A 204 0.48 4.03 13.93
CA GLY A 204 1.16 3.22 14.94
C GLY A 204 1.37 3.95 16.27
N GLY A 205 1.65 5.25 16.22
CA GLY A 205 1.78 6.09 17.41
C GLY A 205 0.47 6.31 18.16
N LEU A 206 -0.64 6.46 17.42
CA LEU A 206 -1.98 6.57 17.99
C LEU A 206 -2.42 5.25 18.66
N LEU A 207 -2.19 4.11 18.01
CA LEU A 207 -2.49 2.79 18.57
C LEU A 207 -1.69 2.48 19.84
N SER A 208 -0.43 2.90 19.91
CA SER A 208 0.44 2.73 21.08
C SER A 208 0.24 3.79 22.17
N GLY A 209 -0.55 4.84 21.90
CA GLY A 209 -0.73 5.98 22.80
C GLY A 209 0.45 6.94 22.89
N SER A 210 1.50 6.75 22.08
CA SER A 210 2.66 7.66 22.01
C SER A 210 2.35 8.96 21.27
N ILE A 211 1.29 8.97 20.45
CA ILE A 211 0.73 10.16 19.81
C ILE A 211 -0.70 10.38 20.30
N LYS A 212 -1.08 11.63 20.56
CA LYS A 212 -2.45 12.03 20.91
C LYS A 212 -3.04 12.88 19.80
N MET A 213 -4.30 12.63 19.42
CA MET A 213 -4.99 13.46 18.44
C MET A 213 -5.28 14.85 19.03
N ASN A 214 -5.04 15.89 18.23
CA ASN A 214 -5.56 17.22 18.49
C ASN A 214 -6.85 17.42 17.67
N SER A 215 -7.97 17.61 18.35
CA SER A 215 -9.28 17.87 17.72
C SER A 215 -9.60 19.36 17.58
N SER A 216 -8.78 20.24 18.15
CA SER A 216 -8.97 21.70 18.08
C SER A 216 -8.36 22.26 16.80
N PRO A 217 -9.05 23.19 16.11
CA PRO A 217 -8.45 23.91 14.99
C PRO A 217 -7.19 24.67 15.42
N LEU A 218 -6.20 24.72 14.53
CA LEU A 218 -5.00 25.53 14.67
C LEU A 218 -5.01 26.64 13.62
N SER A 219 -4.51 27.83 13.95
CA SER A 219 -4.44 28.94 13.00
C SER A 219 -3.06 29.01 12.36
N LEU A 220 -2.98 28.82 11.06
CA LEU A 220 -1.76 29.02 10.29
C LEU A 220 -1.56 30.51 10.06
N GLN A 221 -0.48 31.05 10.61
CA GLN A 221 -0.14 32.47 10.48
C GLN A 221 0.80 32.72 9.30
N GLN A 222 1.76 31.83 9.08
CA GLN A 222 2.83 32.05 8.12
C GLN A 222 3.43 30.74 7.62
N VAL A 223 3.83 30.71 6.34
CA VAL A 223 4.65 29.66 5.74
C VAL A 223 5.97 30.29 5.28
N LEU A 224 7.08 29.77 5.80
CA LEU A 224 8.43 30.21 5.47
C LEU A 224 9.20 29.05 4.83
N ILE A 225 9.64 29.24 3.59
CA ILE A 225 10.61 28.36 2.93
C ILE A 225 11.94 29.12 2.88
N PRO A 226 12.91 28.78 3.75
CA PRO A 226 14.11 29.59 3.96
C PRO A 226 14.99 29.69 2.71
N SER A 227 15.03 28.64 1.90
CA SER A 227 15.80 28.57 0.65
C SER A 227 14.99 27.90 -0.44
N LEU A 228 14.77 28.61 -1.54
CA LEU A 228 14.12 28.08 -2.72
C LEU A 228 15.15 27.38 -3.63
N PRO A 229 14.87 26.14 -4.07
CA PRO A 229 15.70 25.46 -5.06
C PRO A 229 15.79 26.28 -6.36
N ASN A 230 16.95 26.20 -7.03
CA ASN A 230 17.10 26.80 -8.35
C ASN A 230 16.51 25.87 -9.42
N PHE A 231 15.20 25.93 -9.63
CA PHE A 231 14.51 25.06 -10.58
C PHE A 231 14.80 25.38 -12.05
N GLN A 232 15.21 26.62 -12.36
CA GLN A 232 15.58 27.04 -13.72
C GLN A 232 16.83 27.93 -13.67
N ALA A 233 17.85 27.56 -14.45
CA ALA A 233 19.13 28.27 -14.48
C ALA A 233 19.00 29.73 -14.95
N GLU A 234 18.00 30.04 -15.78
CA GLU A 234 17.80 31.35 -16.41
C GLU A 234 16.79 32.26 -15.67
N GLY A 235 16.34 31.89 -14.46
CA GLY A 235 15.57 32.80 -13.59
C GLY A 235 14.06 32.83 -13.79
N GLY A 236 13.45 31.91 -14.53
CA GLY A 236 12.00 31.87 -14.78
C GLY A 236 11.13 31.20 -13.70
N TYR A 237 11.65 30.96 -12.49
CA TYR A 237 10.92 30.27 -11.42
C TYR A 237 10.14 31.25 -10.54
N TYR A 238 8.80 31.16 -10.53
CA TYR A 238 7.93 32.02 -9.73
C TYR A 238 6.99 31.17 -8.85
N PRO A 239 7.36 30.86 -7.59
CA PRO A 239 6.55 29.99 -6.75
C PRO A 239 5.26 30.65 -6.28
N PHE A 240 4.26 29.83 -6.01
CA PHE A 240 3.07 30.17 -5.25
C PHE A 240 2.71 28.99 -4.33
N LEU A 241 1.93 29.27 -3.30
CA LEU A 241 1.47 28.30 -2.32
C LEU A 241 -0.02 28.05 -2.52
N LYS A 242 -0.41 26.78 -2.52
CA LYS A 242 -1.79 26.36 -2.30
C LYS A 242 -1.85 25.52 -1.05
N ILE A 243 -2.93 25.69 -0.29
CA ILE A 243 -3.21 24.89 0.91
C ILE A 243 -4.55 24.22 0.72
N TYR A 244 -4.59 22.93 0.97
CA TYR A 244 -5.80 22.12 0.92
C TYR A 244 -6.09 21.53 2.29
N GLN A 245 -7.37 21.55 2.68
CA GLN A 245 -7.88 20.82 3.84
C GLN A 245 -8.86 19.77 3.35
N SER A 246 -8.63 18.50 3.68
CA SER A 246 -9.47 17.40 3.19
C SER A 246 -9.62 17.41 1.66
N LEU A 247 -8.52 17.71 0.95
CA LEU A 247 -8.44 17.85 -0.51
C LEU A 247 -9.28 19.01 -1.10
N GLN A 248 -9.82 19.90 -0.27
CA GLN A 248 -10.48 21.13 -0.71
C GLN A 248 -9.51 22.30 -0.62
N LEU A 249 -9.38 23.07 -1.71
CA LEU A 249 -8.53 24.26 -1.75
C LEU A 249 -9.08 25.32 -0.79
N VAL A 250 -8.31 25.66 0.25
CA VAL A 250 -8.70 26.66 1.26
C VAL A 250 -7.92 27.95 1.15
N TYR A 251 -6.75 27.94 0.49
CA TYR A 251 -5.94 29.13 0.30
C TYR A 251 -5.07 29.03 -0.96
N THR A 252 -4.90 30.16 -1.65
CA THR A 252 -3.93 30.35 -2.73
C THR A 252 -3.22 31.66 -2.51
N SER A 253 -1.88 31.65 -2.48
CA SER A 253 -1.09 32.87 -2.41
C SER A 253 -1.01 33.58 -3.77
N GLY A 254 -0.51 34.81 -3.75
CA GLY A 254 0.05 35.41 -4.96
C GLY A 254 1.28 34.65 -5.47
N VAL A 255 1.71 35.01 -6.69
CA VAL A 255 2.94 34.50 -7.29
C VAL A 255 4.12 35.33 -6.80
N TYR A 256 5.19 34.67 -6.36
CA TYR A 256 6.37 35.31 -5.79
C TYR A 256 7.49 35.40 -6.80
N ASP A 257 8.16 36.54 -6.83
CA ASP A 257 9.38 36.74 -7.61
C ASP A 257 10.62 36.55 -6.69
N PRO A 258 11.35 35.43 -6.81
CA PRO A 258 12.52 35.17 -5.99
C PRO A 258 13.72 36.02 -6.39
N GLN A 259 13.70 36.70 -7.54
CA GLN A 259 14.81 37.55 -7.98
C GLN A 259 14.94 38.83 -7.14
N ASN A 260 13.84 39.31 -6.55
CA ASN A 260 13.82 40.48 -5.68
C ASN A 260 14.36 40.22 -4.26
N SER A 261 14.64 38.96 -3.90
CA SER A 261 15.15 38.59 -2.57
C SER A 261 16.55 37.99 -2.66
N ARG A 262 17.55 38.67 -2.07
CA ARG A 262 18.94 38.17 -1.98
C ARG A 262 19.04 36.78 -1.33
N ALA A 263 18.11 36.44 -0.44
CA ALA A 263 18.07 35.16 0.27
C ALA A 263 17.26 34.07 -0.46
N ARG A 264 16.57 34.38 -1.57
CA ARG A 264 15.66 33.46 -2.28
C ARG A 264 14.70 32.71 -1.34
N THR A 265 14.15 33.43 -0.38
CA THR A 265 13.23 32.91 0.63
C THR A 265 11.77 33.14 0.19
N LEU A 266 10.89 32.15 0.36
CA LEU A 266 9.46 32.34 0.23
C LEU A 266 8.84 32.59 1.61
N CYS A 267 8.11 33.68 1.75
CA CYS A 267 7.39 34.01 2.97
C CYS A 267 5.94 34.36 2.63
N VAL A 268 5.00 33.50 3.03
CA VAL A 268 3.56 33.68 2.82
C VAL A 268 2.90 33.90 4.17
N THR A 269 2.45 35.13 4.42
CA THR A 269 1.72 35.49 5.64
C THR A 269 0.22 35.45 5.40
N MET A 270 -0.52 34.74 6.24
CA MET A 270 -1.98 34.66 6.22
C MET A 270 -2.55 35.85 6.99
N ASN A 271 -3.32 36.72 6.34
CA ASN A 271 -4.04 37.81 7.00
C ASN A 271 -5.49 37.90 6.50
N PRO A 272 -6.49 37.50 7.31
CA PRO A 272 -6.36 36.95 8.66
C PRO A 272 -5.70 35.56 8.70
N ALA A 273 -5.28 35.12 9.89
CA ALA A 273 -4.72 33.77 10.07
C ALA A 273 -5.71 32.70 9.62
N LEU A 274 -5.22 31.66 8.94
CA LEU A 274 -6.06 30.64 8.32
C LEU A 274 -6.38 29.52 9.32
N PRO A 275 -7.63 29.33 9.77
CA PRO A 275 -7.98 28.22 10.65
C PRO A 275 -7.97 26.90 9.88
N LEU A 276 -7.20 25.92 10.39
CA LEU A 276 -7.01 24.61 9.79
C LEU A 276 -7.28 23.50 10.81
N LYS A 277 -7.80 22.37 10.35
CA LYS A 277 -8.06 21.19 11.17
C LYS A 277 -7.97 19.91 10.34
N GLY A 278 -7.36 18.87 10.92
CA GLY A 278 -7.28 17.56 10.29
C GLY A 278 -6.16 17.45 9.25
N ASP A 279 -6.45 16.79 8.13
CA ASP A 279 -5.49 16.50 7.07
C ASP A 279 -5.27 17.72 6.15
N ILE A 280 -4.04 18.25 6.16
CA ILE A 280 -3.61 19.44 5.42
C ILE A 280 -2.54 19.08 4.40
N MET A 281 -2.67 19.62 3.19
CA MET A 281 -1.68 19.51 2.10
C MET A 281 -1.24 20.89 1.62
#